data_AF-A0A8T7E0J0-F1
#
_entry.id   AF-A0A8T7E0J0-F1
#
_cell.length_a   1.000
_cell.length_b   1.000
_cell.length_c   1.000
_cell.angle_alpha   90.00
_cell.angle_beta   90.00
_cell.angle_gamma   90.00
#
_symmetry.space_group_name_H-M   'P 1'
#
loop_
_entity.id
_entity.type
_entity.pdbx_description
1 polymer ?
#
loop_
_entity_poly.entity_id
_entity_poly.type
_entity_poly.pdbx_seq_one_letter_code
_entity_poly.pdbx_strand_id
1 'polypeptide(L)'
;MPEGHRVTIVYPSTPGEAFDWEHYMARHLPLAIGTSRRHTNLVFSDVDRPLSGLDSPVTCICVVHFDSEASLEAFIEFFATEHPESREILADQPYYTAIDAIFIASRFTSTALAEPPATSYRVRMALAGPADSHAVDRIPDALRGAGFALDHMEVDHCYSGVPLGEAPMWRAIVSLVFSDEETARACLAWLEAGNAETLLDVTRGELTLMAARVLPFDMTLSEPFRDR
;
A
#
# COMPACT_ATOMS: atom_id res chain seq x y z
N MET A 1 13.51 -3.47 -14.13
CA MET A 1 12.69 -2.59 -13.29
C MET A 1 13.40 -2.47 -11.96
N PRO A 2 13.54 -1.27 -11.35
CA PRO A 2 13.97 -1.19 -9.96
C PRO A 2 13.19 -2.16 -9.08
N GLU A 3 13.88 -2.82 -8.16
CA GLU A 3 13.34 -3.78 -7.21
C GLU A 3 13.56 -3.26 -5.78
N GLY A 4 12.64 -3.60 -4.88
CA GLY A 4 12.77 -3.27 -3.46
C GLY A 4 11.90 -4.13 -2.56
N HIS A 5 11.96 -3.83 -1.27
CA HIS A 5 11.25 -4.54 -0.21
C HIS A 5 10.30 -3.58 0.49
N ARG A 6 9.05 -3.99 0.68
CA ARG A 6 8.07 -3.16 1.40
C ARG A 6 7.06 -3.97 2.18
N VAL A 7 6.51 -3.35 3.22
CA VAL A 7 5.33 -3.82 3.94
C VAL A 7 4.16 -2.92 3.56
N THR A 8 3.07 -3.52 3.14
CA THR A 8 1.78 -2.85 2.91
C THR A 8 0.88 -3.11 4.12
N ILE A 9 0.52 -2.05 4.83
CA ILE A 9 -0.37 -2.07 6.00
C ILE A 9 -1.74 -1.58 5.53
N VAL A 10 -2.73 -2.47 5.57
CA VAL A 10 -4.08 -2.27 5.04
C VAL A 10 -5.07 -2.14 6.19
N TYR A 11 -5.93 -1.13 6.14
CA TYR A 11 -7.08 -0.96 7.03
C TYR A 11 -8.37 -1.18 6.22
N PRO A 12 -8.95 -2.39 6.22
CA PRO A 12 -10.16 -2.69 5.44
C PRO A 12 -11.34 -1.80 5.86
N SER A 13 -12.17 -1.40 4.90
CA SER A 13 -13.38 -0.65 5.21
C SER A 13 -14.36 -1.52 5.99
N THR A 14 -14.68 -1.08 7.21
CA THR A 14 -15.64 -1.75 8.09
C THR A 14 -16.87 -0.85 8.29
N PRO A 15 -18.10 -1.34 8.02
CA PRO A 15 -19.29 -0.51 8.14
C PRO A 15 -19.46 0.11 9.52
N GLY A 16 -19.59 1.45 9.57
CA GLY A 16 -19.79 2.19 10.82
C GLY A 16 -18.50 2.56 11.56
N GLU A 17 -17.35 2.02 11.15
CA GLU A 17 -16.07 2.38 11.74
C GLU A 17 -15.52 3.69 11.18
N ALA A 18 -14.86 4.45 12.04
CA ALA A 18 -14.25 5.73 11.70
C ALA A 18 -12.72 5.60 11.55
N PHE A 19 -12.15 6.54 10.80
CA PHE A 19 -10.70 6.69 10.66
C PHE A 19 -10.32 8.18 10.77
N ASP A 20 -9.71 8.55 11.89
CA ASP A 20 -9.21 9.91 12.14
C ASP A 20 -7.90 10.12 11.38
N TRP A 21 -8.02 10.67 10.18
CA TRP A 21 -6.89 11.01 9.33
C TRP A 21 -5.96 12.06 9.94
N GLU A 22 -6.46 12.96 10.78
CA GLU A 22 -5.64 14.00 11.41
C GLU A 22 -4.74 13.37 12.46
N HIS A 23 -5.29 12.57 13.39
CA HIS A 23 -4.48 11.85 14.37
C HIS A 23 -3.52 10.86 13.69
N TYR A 24 -4.00 10.12 12.69
CA TYR A 24 -3.18 9.14 11.97
C TYR A 24 -1.94 9.79 11.35
N MET A 25 -2.11 10.85 10.57
CA MET A 25 -0.99 11.50 9.87
C MET A 25 -0.11 12.35 10.79
N ALA A 26 -0.70 13.03 11.78
CA ALA A 26 0.03 13.99 12.62
C ALA A 26 0.68 13.36 13.86
N ARG A 27 0.22 12.17 14.30
CA ARG A 27 0.73 11.52 15.51
C ARG A 27 1.12 10.07 15.28
N HIS A 28 0.18 9.26 14.81
CA HIS A 28 0.42 7.82 14.70
C HIS A 28 1.59 7.51 13.77
N LEU A 29 1.56 8.04 12.55
CA LEU A 29 2.58 7.74 11.53
C LEU A 29 3.98 8.26 11.95
N PRO A 30 4.16 9.49 12.48
CA PRO A 30 5.43 9.91 13.08
C PRO A 30 5.96 8.99 14.17
N LEU A 31 5.08 8.57 15.10
CA LEU A 31 5.43 7.63 16.17
C LEU A 31 5.87 6.29 15.58
N ALA A 32 5.03 5.69 14.73
CA ALA A 32 5.27 4.37 14.16
C ALA A 32 6.56 4.31 13.35
N ILE A 33 6.77 5.29 12.45
CA ILE A 33 7.95 5.35 11.60
C ILE A 33 9.22 5.62 12.41
N GLY A 34 9.17 6.59 13.34
CA GLY A 34 10.36 6.98 14.12
C GLY A 34 10.82 5.87 15.04
N THR A 35 9.87 5.23 15.73
CA THR A 35 10.14 4.08 16.59
C THR A 35 10.65 2.88 15.79
N SER A 36 10.02 2.55 14.65
CA SER A 36 10.45 1.41 13.82
C SER A 36 11.85 1.59 13.22
N ARG A 37 12.26 2.84 12.92
CA ARG A 37 13.59 3.19 12.39
C ARG A 37 14.75 3.01 13.36
N ARG A 38 14.47 2.70 14.64
CA ARG A 38 15.48 2.30 15.62
C ARG A 38 15.93 0.85 15.44
N HIS A 39 15.06 0.03 14.86
CA HIS A 39 15.23 -1.42 14.73
C HIS A 39 15.43 -1.87 13.29
N THR A 40 15.19 -0.97 12.33
CA THR A 40 15.10 -1.30 10.90
C THR A 40 15.65 -0.15 10.05
N ASN A 41 16.12 -0.45 8.83
CA ASN A 41 16.45 0.58 7.83
C ASN A 41 15.23 0.85 6.93
N LEU A 42 14.18 1.39 7.54
CA LEU A 42 13.04 1.96 6.82
C LEU A 42 13.48 3.26 6.12
N VAL A 43 13.31 3.31 4.80
CA VAL A 43 13.80 4.40 3.95
C VAL A 43 12.74 5.45 3.64
N PHE A 44 11.50 5.02 3.42
CA PHE A 44 10.42 5.87 2.97
C PHE A 44 9.06 5.27 3.34
N SER A 45 8.05 6.10 3.49
CA SER A 45 6.67 5.68 3.63
C SER A 45 5.72 6.62 2.91
N ASP A 46 4.65 6.05 2.35
CA ASP A 46 3.56 6.78 1.74
C ASP A 46 2.22 6.19 2.19
N VAL A 47 1.17 7.00 2.08
CA VAL A 47 -0.18 6.61 2.51
C VAL A 47 -1.18 6.85 1.39
N ASP A 48 -1.92 5.82 1.02
CA ASP A 48 -3.04 5.93 0.10
C ASP A 48 -4.32 6.24 0.87
N ARG A 49 -4.87 7.43 0.59
CA ARG A 49 -6.20 7.83 1.03
C ARG A 49 -7.20 7.62 -0.10
N PRO A 50 -8.25 6.79 0.08
CA PRO A 50 -9.27 6.58 -0.94
C PRO A 50 -9.86 7.89 -1.44
N LEU A 51 -10.12 7.95 -2.75
CA LEU A 51 -10.73 9.13 -3.36
C LEU A 51 -12.16 9.33 -2.87
N SER A 52 -12.49 10.58 -2.52
CA SER A 52 -13.82 10.91 -2.02
C SER A 52 -14.92 10.60 -3.05
N GLY A 53 -16.08 10.18 -2.57
CA GLY A 53 -17.24 9.85 -3.41
C GLY A 53 -17.14 8.54 -4.18
N LEU A 54 -16.13 7.71 -3.90
CA LEU A 54 -16.05 6.33 -4.36
C LEU A 54 -16.30 5.38 -3.19
N ASP A 55 -17.00 4.27 -3.45
CA ASP A 55 -17.03 3.15 -2.52
C ASP A 55 -15.65 2.48 -2.55
N SER A 56 -14.98 2.41 -1.39
CA SER A 56 -13.64 1.81 -1.29
C SER A 56 -13.67 0.62 -0.35
N PRO A 57 -13.13 -0.55 -0.74
CA PRO A 57 -13.00 -1.72 0.11
C PRO A 57 -11.96 -1.54 1.22
N VAL A 58 -11.14 -0.49 1.13
CA VAL A 58 -10.07 -0.16 2.07
C VAL A 58 -10.21 1.28 2.50
N THR A 59 -10.04 1.55 3.80
CA THR A 59 -10.09 2.91 4.35
C THR A 59 -8.73 3.59 4.32
N CYS A 60 -7.64 2.86 4.50
CA CYS A 60 -6.27 3.38 4.43
C CYS A 60 -5.30 2.27 4.00
N ILE A 61 -4.31 2.61 3.17
CA ILE A 61 -3.12 1.78 2.97
C ILE A 61 -1.89 2.62 3.30
N CYS A 62 -1.04 2.13 4.19
CA CYS A 62 0.29 2.67 4.40
C CYS A 62 1.32 1.71 3.81
N VAL A 63 2.21 2.23 2.98
CA VAL A 63 3.31 1.46 2.40
C VAL A 63 4.59 1.91 3.08
N VAL A 64 5.36 0.94 3.55
CA VAL A 64 6.63 1.14 4.25
C VAL A 64 7.74 0.47 3.46
N HIS A 65 8.72 1.24 3.00
CA HIS A 65 9.80 0.77 2.14
C HIS A 65 11.09 0.56 2.93
N PHE A 66 11.83 -0.50 2.59
CA PHE A 66 13.07 -0.92 3.24
C PHE A 66 14.21 -1.02 2.23
N ASP A 67 15.44 -0.81 2.71
CA ASP A 67 16.65 -0.93 1.90
C ASP A 67 17.04 -2.38 1.56
N SER A 68 16.49 -3.35 2.30
CA SER A 68 16.88 -4.76 2.25
C SER A 68 15.79 -5.66 2.81
N GLU A 69 15.82 -6.93 2.39
CA GLU A 69 14.94 -7.98 2.93
C GLU A 69 15.10 -8.15 4.44
N ALA A 70 16.35 -8.15 4.93
CA ALA A 70 16.64 -8.29 6.37
C ALA A 70 16.00 -7.16 7.21
N SER A 71 16.02 -5.91 6.73
CA SER A 71 15.35 -4.78 7.40
C SER A 71 13.83 -4.94 7.44
N LEU A 72 13.24 -5.46 6.37
CA LEU A 72 11.81 -5.77 6.32
C LEU A 72 11.47 -6.90 7.29
N GLU A 73 12.24 -7.99 7.32
CA GLU A 73 12.00 -9.11 8.22
C GLU A 73 12.11 -8.67 9.69
N ALA A 74 13.10 -7.83 10.01
CA ALA A 74 13.23 -7.22 11.34
C ALA A 74 12.02 -6.35 11.72
N PHE A 75 11.43 -5.62 10.76
CA PHE A 75 10.19 -4.87 10.99
C PHE A 75 9.03 -5.80 11.34
N ILE A 76 8.88 -6.90 10.61
CA ILE A 76 7.81 -7.86 10.88
C ILE A 76 7.99 -8.52 12.24
N GLU A 77 9.21 -8.96 12.55
CA GLU A 77 9.52 -9.57 13.86
C GLU A 77 9.25 -8.59 15.02
N PHE A 78 9.55 -7.31 14.84
CA PHE A 78 9.29 -6.26 15.82
C PHE A 78 7.81 -6.16 16.22
N PHE A 79 6.89 -6.31 15.26
CA PHE A 79 5.46 -6.37 15.55
C PHE A 79 5.00 -7.75 16.01
N ALA A 80 5.48 -8.83 15.36
CA ALA A 80 5.08 -10.21 15.67
C ALA A 80 5.44 -10.66 17.10
N THR A 81 6.56 -10.15 17.63
CA THR A 81 7.03 -10.48 18.99
C THR A 81 6.44 -9.58 20.08
N GLU A 82 5.56 -8.64 19.72
CA GLU A 82 5.02 -7.62 20.63
C GLU A 82 6.13 -6.89 21.43
N HIS A 83 7.22 -6.54 20.74
CA HIS A 83 8.29 -5.73 21.32
C HIS A 83 7.71 -4.56 22.13
N PRO A 84 8.25 -4.20 23.30
CA PRO A 84 7.66 -3.15 24.16
C PRO A 84 7.32 -1.84 23.43
N GLU A 85 8.17 -1.42 22.49
CA GLU A 85 7.93 -0.24 21.68
C GLU A 85 6.93 -0.46 20.53
N SER A 86 6.79 -1.68 19.99
CA SER A 86 5.71 -1.96 19.03
C SER A 86 4.35 -1.96 19.72
N ARG A 87 4.29 -2.38 20.99
CA ARG A 87 3.09 -2.24 21.83
C ARG A 87 2.70 -0.79 22.08
N GLU A 88 3.65 0.15 22.16
CA GLU A 88 3.34 1.59 22.23
C GLU A 88 2.67 2.08 20.94
N ILE A 89 3.19 1.66 19.78
CA ILE A 89 2.59 1.97 18.47
C ILE A 89 1.16 1.41 18.38
N LEU A 90 0.98 0.14 18.74
CA LEU A 90 -0.32 -0.53 18.71
C LEU A 90 -1.31 0.07 19.72
N ALA A 91 -0.83 0.53 20.87
CA ALA A 91 -1.66 1.21 21.88
C ALA A 91 -2.17 2.58 21.41
N ASP A 92 -1.58 3.17 20.37
CA ASP A 92 -2.07 4.40 19.76
C ASP A 92 -3.24 4.16 18.77
N GLN A 93 -3.42 2.93 18.27
CA GLN A 93 -4.45 2.58 17.29
C GLN A 93 -5.87 3.04 17.68
N PRO A 94 -6.36 2.77 18.91
CA PRO A 94 -7.71 3.15 19.31
C PRO A 94 -8.01 4.66 19.28
N TYR A 95 -6.98 5.53 19.19
CA TYR A 95 -7.18 6.98 19.09
C TYR A 95 -7.55 7.44 17.69
N TYR A 96 -7.29 6.65 16.65
CA TYR A 96 -7.66 7.01 15.27
C TYR A 96 -8.57 6.01 14.58
N THR A 97 -8.61 4.75 15.00
CA THR A 97 -9.53 3.76 14.42
C THR A 97 -9.72 2.54 15.31
N ALA A 98 -10.85 1.85 15.16
CA ALA A 98 -11.03 0.50 15.69
C ALA A 98 -10.86 -0.58 14.60
N ILE A 99 -10.49 -0.20 13.38
CA ILE A 99 -10.22 -1.13 12.28
C ILE A 99 -8.88 -1.83 12.53
N ASP A 100 -8.88 -3.16 12.52
CA ASP A 100 -7.66 -3.94 12.61
C ASP A 100 -6.81 -3.81 11.35
N ALA A 101 -5.52 -3.55 11.56
CA ALA A 101 -4.54 -3.45 10.50
C ALA A 101 -4.08 -4.83 10.01
N ILE A 102 -3.91 -4.97 8.70
CA ILE A 102 -3.41 -6.19 8.05
C ILE A 102 -2.09 -5.87 7.38
N PHE A 103 -1.04 -6.60 7.76
CA PHE A 103 0.31 -6.38 7.25
C PHE A 103 0.63 -7.40 6.16
N ILE A 104 1.20 -6.92 5.06
CA ILE A 104 1.53 -7.74 3.89
C ILE A 104 2.98 -7.45 3.48
N ALA A 105 3.84 -8.44 3.56
CA ALA A 105 5.22 -8.40 3.11
C ALA A 105 5.32 -8.66 1.61
N SER A 106 6.01 -7.77 0.88
CA SER A 106 6.20 -7.91 -0.56
C SER A 106 7.61 -7.58 -1.02
N ARG A 107 8.00 -8.23 -2.13
CA ARG A 107 9.03 -7.71 -3.03
C ARG A 107 8.29 -6.92 -4.10
N PHE A 108 8.74 -5.72 -4.41
CA PHE A 108 8.08 -4.92 -5.44
C PHE A 108 9.02 -4.60 -6.60
N THR A 109 8.42 -4.44 -7.77
CA THR A 109 9.06 -3.89 -8.96
C THR A 109 8.37 -2.59 -9.35
N SER A 110 9.10 -1.64 -9.95
CA SER A 110 8.52 -0.41 -10.47
C SER A 110 9.01 -0.11 -11.89
N THR A 111 8.15 0.46 -12.73
CA THR A 111 8.57 1.02 -14.03
C THR A 111 9.08 2.45 -13.91
N ALA A 112 8.97 3.08 -12.73
CA ALA A 112 9.47 4.43 -12.51
C ALA A 112 11.00 4.47 -12.61
N LEU A 113 11.52 5.51 -13.25
CA LEU A 113 12.96 5.78 -13.37
C LEU A 113 13.44 6.89 -12.43
N ALA A 114 12.51 7.56 -11.75
CA ALA A 114 12.75 8.69 -10.85
C ALA A 114 11.73 8.65 -9.70
N GLU A 115 11.97 9.46 -8.66
CA GLU A 115 11.02 9.62 -7.55
C GLU A 115 9.64 10.06 -8.05
N PRO A 116 8.55 9.52 -7.48
CA PRO A 116 7.20 9.90 -7.86
C PRO A 116 6.94 11.39 -7.56
N PRO A 117 6.09 12.06 -8.36
CA PRO A 117 5.75 13.46 -8.12
C PRO A 117 5.07 13.65 -6.75
N ALA A 118 5.22 14.86 -6.18
CA ALA A 118 4.70 15.23 -4.85
C ALA A 118 3.18 15.04 -4.68
N THR A 119 2.42 14.97 -5.78
CA THR A 119 1.04 14.50 -5.78
C THR A 119 0.90 13.48 -6.89
N SER A 120 0.44 12.30 -6.51
CA SER A 120 0.10 11.22 -7.42
C SER A 120 -1.19 10.54 -6.96
N TYR A 121 -1.82 9.85 -7.89
CA TYR A 121 -3.02 9.08 -7.70
C TYR A 121 -2.73 7.64 -8.09
N ARG A 122 -3.20 6.69 -7.29
CA ARG A 122 -3.01 5.26 -7.53
C ARG A 122 -4.34 4.59 -7.76
N VAL A 123 -4.43 3.78 -8.81
CA VAL A 123 -5.46 2.75 -8.94
C VAL A 123 -4.81 1.41 -8.62
N ARG A 124 -5.29 0.74 -7.58
CA ARG A 124 -4.76 -0.57 -7.17
C ARG A 124 -5.66 -1.70 -7.61
N MET A 125 -5.03 -2.76 -8.09
CA MET A 125 -5.63 -4.07 -8.37
C MET A 125 -4.95 -5.07 -7.44
N ALA A 126 -5.62 -5.44 -6.35
CA ALA A 126 -5.09 -6.39 -5.38
C ALA A 126 -5.73 -7.77 -5.57
N LEU A 127 -4.90 -8.79 -5.78
CA LEU A 127 -5.32 -10.13 -6.16
C LEU A 127 -5.15 -11.10 -4.98
N ALA A 128 -6.22 -11.79 -4.58
CA ALA A 128 -6.16 -12.84 -3.55
C ALA A 128 -5.58 -14.16 -4.10
N GLY A 129 -5.76 -14.42 -5.40
CA GLY A 129 -5.25 -15.59 -6.11
C GLY A 129 -3.88 -15.33 -6.79
N PRO A 130 -3.24 -16.38 -7.35
CA PRO A 130 -2.04 -16.20 -8.15
C PRO A 130 -2.34 -15.30 -9.35
N ALA A 131 -1.46 -14.32 -9.60
CA ALA A 131 -1.49 -13.56 -10.83
C ALA A 131 -0.59 -14.23 -11.86
N ASP A 132 -1.06 -14.42 -13.10
CA ASP A 132 -0.18 -14.75 -14.21
C ASP A 132 0.73 -13.55 -14.49
N SER A 133 2.05 -13.73 -14.35
CA SER A 133 3.03 -12.68 -14.62
C SER A 133 2.91 -12.12 -16.05
N HIS A 134 2.56 -12.97 -17.02
CA HIS A 134 2.34 -12.52 -18.40
C HIS A 134 1.12 -11.63 -18.54
N ALA A 135 0.11 -11.81 -17.68
CA ALA A 135 -1.07 -10.97 -17.66
C ALA A 135 -0.73 -9.56 -17.19
N VAL A 136 0.10 -9.45 -16.15
CA VAL A 136 0.56 -8.17 -15.58
C VAL A 136 1.38 -7.36 -16.58
N ASP A 137 2.26 -8.00 -17.35
CA ASP A 137 3.11 -7.32 -18.35
C ASP A 137 2.32 -6.62 -19.46
N ARG A 138 1.08 -7.04 -19.73
CA ARG A 138 0.22 -6.46 -20.80
C ARG A 138 -0.57 -5.24 -20.35
N ILE A 139 -0.65 -4.98 -19.04
CA ILE A 139 -1.49 -3.90 -18.48
C ILE A 139 -1.11 -2.53 -19.05
N PRO A 140 0.16 -2.13 -19.14
CA PRO A 140 0.51 -0.81 -19.68
C PRO A 140 0.05 -0.61 -21.13
N ASP A 141 0.18 -1.64 -21.97
CA ASP A 141 -0.23 -1.57 -23.38
C ASP A 141 -1.75 -1.53 -23.52
N ALA A 142 -2.47 -2.28 -22.69
CA ALA A 142 -3.93 -2.23 -22.66
C ALA A 142 -4.46 -0.87 -22.20
N LEU A 143 -3.89 -0.29 -21.14
CA LEU A 143 -4.26 1.04 -20.65
C LEU A 143 -3.98 2.11 -21.72
N ARG A 144 -2.83 2.03 -22.40
CA ARG A 144 -2.52 2.94 -23.52
C ARG A 144 -3.52 2.78 -24.67
N GLY A 145 -3.88 1.54 -25.00
CA GLY A 145 -4.90 1.25 -26.01
C GLY A 145 -6.29 1.78 -25.65
N ALA A 146 -6.60 1.88 -24.35
CA ALA A 146 -7.81 2.49 -23.82
C ALA A 146 -7.73 4.03 -23.66
N GLY A 147 -6.58 4.64 -23.98
CA GLY A 147 -6.37 6.09 -23.94
C GLY A 147 -5.90 6.65 -22.60
N PHE A 148 -5.48 5.81 -21.64
CA PHE A 148 -4.94 6.28 -20.37
C PHE A 148 -3.44 6.60 -20.47
N ALA A 149 -3.05 7.74 -19.92
CA ALA A 149 -1.65 8.13 -19.76
C ALA A 149 -1.15 7.67 -18.38
N LEU A 150 -0.53 6.49 -18.34
CA LEU A 150 0.07 5.93 -17.13
C LEU A 150 1.46 6.52 -16.91
N ASP A 151 1.73 7.08 -15.71
CA ASP A 151 3.06 7.61 -15.37
C ASP A 151 4.04 6.45 -15.11
N HIS A 152 3.64 5.54 -14.23
CA HIS A 152 4.35 4.30 -13.98
C HIS A 152 3.43 3.24 -13.36
N MET A 153 3.93 2.01 -13.32
CA MET A 153 3.30 0.87 -12.69
C MET A 153 4.24 0.31 -11.62
N GLU A 154 3.67 -0.12 -10.51
CA GLU A 154 4.34 -0.92 -9.50
C GLU A 154 3.65 -2.27 -9.36
N VAL A 155 4.42 -3.33 -9.10
CA VAL A 155 3.89 -4.67 -8.87
C VAL A 155 4.50 -5.23 -7.60
N ASP A 156 3.66 -5.46 -6.59
CA ASP A 156 3.99 -6.22 -5.39
C ASP A 156 3.80 -7.70 -5.63
N HIS A 157 4.85 -8.49 -5.39
CA HIS A 157 4.77 -9.93 -5.21
C HIS A 157 4.70 -10.21 -3.70
N CYS A 158 3.49 -10.45 -3.21
CA CYS A 158 3.21 -10.59 -1.79
C CYS A 158 3.47 -12.03 -1.36
N TYR A 159 4.31 -12.22 -0.35
CA TYR A 159 4.77 -13.55 0.05
C TYR A 159 4.46 -13.92 1.50
N SER A 160 4.12 -12.96 2.36
CA SER A 160 3.81 -13.23 3.77
C SER A 160 2.86 -12.22 4.40
N GLY A 161 2.06 -12.67 5.36
CA GLY A 161 1.44 -11.83 6.38
C GLY A 161 2.38 -11.55 7.56
N VAL A 162 1.82 -11.15 8.71
CA VAL A 162 2.51 -10.99 9.99
C VAL A 162 1.80 -11.84 11.05
N PRO A 163 2.49 -12.81 11.69
CA PRO A 163 3.93 -13.11 11.60
C PRO A 163 4.39 -13.65 10.24
N LEU A 164 5.72 -13.68 10.03
CA LEU A 164 6.33 -14.25 8.83
C LEU A 164 5.89 -15.72 8.62
N GLY A 165 5.54 -16.05 7.38
CA GLY A 165 5.08 -17.38 6.97
C GLY A 165 3.57 -17.55 6.92
N GLU A 166 2.78 -16.59 7.43
CA GLU A 166 1.34 -16.58 7.21
C GLU A 166 1.01 -16.26 5.75
N ALA A 167 -0.05 -16.88 5.22
CA ALA A 167 -0.49 -16.57 3.87
C ALA A 167 -0.96 -15.11 3.80
N PRO A 168 -0.45 -14.29 2.86
CA PRO A 168 -0.88 -12.91 2.76
C PRO A 168 -2.32 -12.84 2.25
N MET A 169 -3.06 -11.80 2.67
CA MET A 169 -4.41 -11.50 2.18
C MET A 169 -4.46 -11.39 0.65
N TRP A 170 -3.44 -10.77 0.07
CA TRP A 170 -3.25 -10.66 -1.36
C TRP A 170 -1.93 -11.32 -1.77
N ARG A 171 -1.91 -11.96 -2.93
CA ARG A 171 -0.71 -12.57 -3.55
C ARG A 171 0.01 -11.57 -4.45
N ALA A 172 -0.71 -10.62 -5.02
CA ALA A 172 -0.14 -9.55 -5.80
C ALA A 172 -0.92 -8.25 -5.63
N ILE A 173 -0.24 -7.12 -5.74
CA ILE A 173 -0.87 -5.81 -5.81
C ILE A 173 -0.26 -5.07 -7.00
N VAL A 174 -1.07 -4.74 -8.00
CA VAL A 174 -0.65 -3.89 -9.12
C VAL A 174 -1.12 -2.49 -8.83
N SER A 175 -0.18 -1.54 -8.76
CA SER A 175 -0.46 -0.12 -8.55
C SER A 175 -0.20 0.66 -9.84
N LEU A 176 -1.26 1.24 -10.39
CA LEU A 176 -1.23 2.08 -11.57
C LEU A 176 -1.17 3.54 -11.13
N VAL A 177 -0.12 4.26 -11.50
CA VAL A 177 0.12 5.60 -10.99
C VAL A 177 -0.16 6.66 -12.06
N PHE A 178 -0.90 7.68 -11.66
CA PHE A 178 -1.35 8.79 -12.49
C PHE A 178 -1.03 10.12 -11.83
N SER A 179 -0.87 11.16 -12.64
CA SER A 179 -0.53 12.52 -12.22
C SER A 179 -1.77 13.35 -11.87
N ASP A 180 -2.96 12.91 -12.29
CA ASP A 180 -4.22 13.60 -12.05
C ASP A 180 -5.34 12.66 -11.57
N GLU A 181 -6.28 13.23 -10.82
CA GLU A 181 -7.38 12.50 -10.19
C GLU A 181 -8.42 12.01 -11.20
N GLU A 182 -8.67 12.81 -12.25
CA GLU A 182 -9.70 12.52 -13.25
C GLU A 182 -9.35 11.26 -14.04
N THR A 183 -8.10 11.15 -14.49
CA THR A 183 -7.56 9.97 -15.16
C THR A 183 -7.60 8.74 -14.25
N ALA A 184 -7.23 8.87 -12.98
CA ALA A 184 -7.30 7.76 -12.03
C ALA A 184 -8.75 7.26 -11.82
N ARG A 185 -9.71 8.17 -11.67
CA ARG A 185 -11.14 7.83 -11.57
C ARG A 185 -11.66 7.16 -12.83
N ALA A 186 -11.32 7.70 -14.00
CA ALA A 186 -11.72 7.13 -15.30
C ALA A 186 -11.12 5.73 -15.50
N CYS A 187 -9.86 5.53 -15.09
CA CYS A 187 -9.20 4.23 -15.13
C CYS A 187 -9.89 3.22 -14.20
N LEU A 188 -10.21 3.60 -12.96
CA LEU A 188 -10.95 2.73 -12.04
C LEU A 188 -12.31 2.31 -12.64
N ALA A 189 -13.09 3.27 -13.13
CA ALA A 189 -14.40 2.99 -13.72
C ALA A 189 -14.29 2.05 -14.95
N TRP A 190 -13.23 2.22 -15.75
CA TRP A 190 -12.95 1.32 -16.86
C TRP A 190 -12.59 -0.09 -16.37
N LEU A 191 -11.76 -0.22 -15.35
CA LEU A 191 -11.41 -1.52 -14.74
C LEU A 191 -12.65 -2.23 -14.17
N GLU A 192 -13.50 -1.50 -13.44
CA GLU A 192 -14.75 -2.00 -12.84
C GLU A 192 -15.79 -2.46 -13.86
N ALA A 193 -15.71 -1.98 -15.11
CA ALA A 193 -16.55 -2.42 -16.22
C ALA A 193 -16.21 -3.84 -16.74
N GLY A 194 -15.37 -4.60 -16.04
CA GLY A 194 -14.99 -5.98 -16.36
C GLY A 194 -13.64 -6.10 -17.09
N ASN A 195 -12.97 -4.97 -17.33
CA ASN A 195 -11.69 -4.97 -18.03
C ASN A 195 -10.56 -5.49 -17.14
N ALA A 196 -10.63 -5.30 -15.82
CA ALA A 196 -9.59 -5.80 -14.93
C ALA A 196 -9.53 -7.34 -14.88
N GLU A 197 -10.68 -7.99 -14.77
CA GLU A 197 -10.79 -9.45 -14.81
C GLU A 197 -10.26 -10.01 -16.14
N THR A 198 -10.58 -9.32 -17.25
CA THR A 198 -10.09 -9.70 -18.59
C THR A 198 -8.57 -9.55 -18.71
N LEU A 199 -8.00 -8.48 -18.16
CA LEU A 199 -6.57 -8.21 -18.24
C LEU A 199 -5.75 -9.22 -17.45
N LEU A 200 -6.21 -9.52 -16.25
CA LEU A 200 -5.51 -10.34 -15.26
C LEU A 200 -5.84 -11.84 -15.39
N ASP A 201 -6.82 -12.20 -16.23
CA ASP A 201 -7.35 -13.56 -16.37
C ASP A 201 -7.79 -14.15 -15.01
N VAL A 202 -8.51 -13.33 -14.23
CA VAL A 202 -8.98 -13.69 -12.88
C VAL A 202 -10.49 -13.59 -12.76
N THR A 203 -11.04 -14.28 -11.76
CA THR A 203 -12.48 -14.25 -11.50
C THR A 203 -12.89 -13.09 -10.61
N ARG A 204 -14.12 -12.62 -10.80
CA ARG A 204 -14.74 -11.61 -9.93
C ARG A 204 -14.85 -12.16 -8.50
N GLY A 205 -14.27 -11.46 -7.53
CA GLY A 205 -14.17 -11.89 -6.12
C GLY A 205 -12.75 -12.21 -5.67
N GLU A 206 -11.84 -12.48 -6.62
CA GLU A 206 -10.40 -12.61 -6.36
C GLU A 206 -9.65 -11.27 -6.50
N LEU A 207 -10.35 -10.24 -6.95
CA LEU A 207 -9.82 -8.93 -7.28
C LEU A 207 -10.47 -7.83 -6.43
N THR A 208 -9.64 -7.04 -5.79
CA THR A 208 -10.01 -5.81 -5.07
C THR A 208 -9.52 -4.61 -5.87
N LEU A 209 -10.42 -3.69 -6.19
CA LEU A 209 -10.11 -2.44 -6.89
C LEU A 209 -10.27 -1.24 -5.95
N MET A 210 -9.38 -0.27 -6.05
CA MET A 210 -9.52 1.02 -5.37
C MET A 210 -8.77 2.11 -6.12
N ALA A 211 -9.27 3.35 -6.02
CA ALA A 211 -8.51 4.54 -6.39
C ALA A 211 -8.24 5.41 -5.16
N ALA A 212 -7.01 5.90 -5.05
CA ALA A 212 -6.56 6.69 -3.92
C ALA A 212 -5.66 7.85 -4.36
N ARG A 213 -5.64 8.88 -3.53
CA ARG A 213 -4.60 9.91 -3.54
C ARG A 213 -3.45 9.45 -2.66
N VAL A 214 -2.23 9.56 -3.18
CA VAL A 214 -1.01 9.30 -2.40
C VAL A 214 -0.70 10.54 -1.56
N LEU A 215 -0.58 10.34 -0.24
CA LEU A 215 -0.12 11.32 0.72
C LEU A 215 1.33 10.99 1.06
N PRO A 216 2.31 11.81 0.63
CA PRO A 216 3.70 11.59 1.01
C PRO A 216 3.85 11.84 2.52
N PHE A 217 4.67 11.03 3.18
CA PHE A 217 5.06 11.26 4.56
C PHE A 217 6.42 11.97 4.62
N ASP A 218 6.46 13.12 5.29
CA ASP A 218 7.72 13.80 5.59
C ASP A 218 8.44 13.05 6.71
N MET A 219 9.48 12.30 6.33
CA MET A 219 10.28 11.49 7.24
C MET A 219 10.89 12.30 8.41
N THR A 220 11.07 13.61 8.26
CA THR A 220 11.63 14.47 9.33
C THR A 220 10.68 14.59 10.53
N LEU A 221 9.37 14.40 10.34
CA LEU A 221 8.39 14.40 11.42
C LEU A 221 8.59 13.23 12.40
N SER A 222 9.27 12.17 11.96
CA SER A 222 9.53 10.96 12.76
C SER A 222 10.76 11.06 13.67
N GLU A 223 11.67 12.00 13.41
CA GLU A 223 12.96 12.10 14.12
C GLU A 223 12.81 12.27 15.66
N PRO A 224 11.84 13.04 16.19
CA PRO A 224 11.63 13.11 17.64
C PRO A 224 11.27 11.78 18.32
N PHE A 225 10.81 10.80 17.54
CA PHE A 225 10.52 9.43 17.99
C PHE A 225 11.63 8.46 17.62
N ARG A 226 12.66 8.88 16.90
CA ARG A 226 13.83 8.05 16.62
C ARG A 226 14.83 8.08 17.78
N ASP A 227 14.94 9.21 18.47
CA ASP A 227 16.03 9.47 19.42
C ASP A 227 15.69 9.27 20.92
N ARG A 228 14.42 8.98 21.26
CA ARG A 228 13.99 8.69 22.66
C ARG A 228 14.52 7.38 23.20
#